data_AF-A0A9D8HMV5-F1
#
_entry.id   AF-A0A9D8HMV5-F1
#
_cell.length_a   1.000
_cell.length_b   1.000
_cell.length_c   1.000
_cell.angle_alpha   90.00
_cell.angle_beta   90.00
_cell.angle_gamma   90.00
#
_symmetry.space_group_name_H-M   'P 1'
#
loop_
_entity.id
_entity.type
_entity.pdbx_description
1 polymer ?
#
loop_
_entity_poly.entity_id
_entity_poly.type
_entity_poly.pdbx_seq_one_letter_code
_entity_poly.pdbx_strand_id
1 'polypeptide(L)'
;MGKNIFYIMLLLIVILLGSACAPIPADKPAAVKNQEDVIETVKEDSKETAPANDEGTGKISVDGTIDESEYLNSYNDSSTGLILHWHNDNSNLYIGLQSKNNGWASIGFDPEKAM
;
A
#
# COMPACT_ATOMS: atom_id res chain seq x y z
N MET A 1 31.51 45.60 -8.82
CA MET A 1 30.89 44.33 -9.25
C MET A 1 30.93 43.20 -8.20
N GLY A 2 31.72 43.29 -7.11
CA GLY A 2 31.90 42.17 -6.16
C GLY A 2 30.87 42.03 -5.03
N LYS A 3 30.07 43.06 -4.71
CA LYS A 3 29.17 43.03 -3.53
C LYS A 3 27.99 42.07 -3.70
N ASN A 4 27.41 42.00 -4.90
CA ASN A 4 26.27 41.12 -5.19
C ASN A 4 26.68 39.64 -5.28
N ILE A 5 27.89 39.38 -5.79
CA ILE A 5 28.48 38.04 -5.83
C ILE A 5 28.75 37.52 -4.42
N PHE A 6 29.18 38.39 -3.50
CA PHE A 6 29.38 38.02 -2.10
C PHE A 6 28.08 37.60 -1.41
N TYR A 7 26.97 38.32 -1.63
CA TYR A 7 25.67 37.95 -1.05
C TYR A 7 25.09 36.66 -1.65
N ILE A 8 25.25 36.43 -2.95
CA ILE A 8 24.81 35.18 -3.59
C ILE A 8 25.60 33.99 -3.05
N MET A 9 26.91 34.14 -2.83
CA MET A 9 27.72 33.09 -2.22
C MET A 9 27.32 32.82 -0.77
N LEU A 10 27.05 33.87 0.01
CA LEU A 10 26.60 33.75 1.40
C LEU A 10 25.22 33.06 1.49
N LEU A 11 24.30 33.36 0.57
CA LEU A 11 22.98 32.74 0.50
C LEU A 11 23.09 31.24 0.13
N LEU A 12 23.97 30.88 -0.81
CA LEU A 12 24.21 29.48 -1.20
C LEU A 12 24.81 28.65 -0.05
N ILE A 13 25.72 29.23 0.74
CA ILE A 13 26.31 28.55 1.90
C ILE A 13 25.25 28.26 2.97
N VAL A 14 24.30 29.18 3.19
CA VAL A 14 23.21 28.98 4.16
C VAL A 14 22.23 27.90 3.70
N ILE A 15 21.92 27.82 2.40
CA ILE A 15 21.04 26.77 1.85
C ILE A 15 21.70 25.39 1.93
N LEU A 16 23.02 25.30 1.71
CA LEU A 16 23.76 24.05 1.79
C LEU A 16 23.94 23.51 3.22
N LEU A 17 23.90 24.38 4.25
CA LEU A 17 24.05 24.00 5.65
C LEU A 17 22.71 23.61 6.33
N GLY A 18 21.57 23.73 5.64
CA GLY A 18 20.23 23.51 6.19
C GLY A 18 19.73 22.06 6.20
N SER A 19 20.42 21.10 5.58
CA SER A 19 20.02 19.69 5.55
C SER A 19 20.70 18.86 6.63
N ALA A 20 20.43 19.18 7.89
CA ALA A 20 20.71 18.27 9.00
C ALA A 20 19.61 17.19 9.04
N CYS A 21 19.85 16.10 8.29
CA CYS A 21 19.14 14.84 8.46
C CYS A 21 19.38 14.36 9.90
N ALA A 22 18.34 14.33 10.73
CA ALA A 22 18.45 13.74 12.07
C ALA A 22 18.72 12.24 11.92
N PRO A 23 19.73 11.68 12.60
CA PRO A 23 19.98 10.25 12.59
C PRO A 23 18.84 9.53 13.31
N ILE A 24 18.12 8.67 12.58
CA ILE A 24 17.20 7.70 13.17
C ILE A 24 18.06 6.70 13.97
N PRO A 25 17.83 6.53 15.29
CA PRO A 25 18.51 5.49 16.05
C PRO A 25 18.14 4.12 15.46
N ALA A 26 19.17 3.35 15.10
CA ALA A 26 19.02 2.00 14.61
C ALA A 26 18.57 1.08 15.75
N ASP A 27 17.27 0.84 15.86
CA ASP A 27 16.80 -0.31 16.63
C ASP A 27 17.20 -1.58 15.87
N LYS A 28 18.06 -2.35 16.53
CA LYS A 28 18.58 -3.64 16.10
C LYS A 28 17.43 -4.64 16.00
N PRO A 29 17.02 -5.09 14.80
CA PRO A 29 16.05 -6.17 14.69
C PRO A 29 16.71 -7.44 15.23
N ALA A 30 16.03 -8.08 16.18
CA ALA A 30 16.41 -9.38 16.69
C ALA A 30 16.50 -10.38 15.52
N ALA A 31 17.56 -11.19 15.53
CA ALA A 31 17.74 -12.27 14.58
C ALA A 31 16.59 -13.29 14.71
N VAL A 32 15.66 -13.27 13.75
CA VAL A 32 14.69 -14.35 13.55
C VAL A 32 15.39 -15.44 12.74
N LYS A 33 15.51 -16.63 13.33
CA LYS A 33 16.04 -17.85 12.70
C LYS A 33 14.90 -18.64 12.04
N ASN A 34 15.19 -19.15 10.85
CA ASN A 34 14.53 -20.23 10.07
C ASN A 34 13.14 -19.88 9.51
N GLN A 35 12.72 -20.34 8.32
CA GLN A 35 13.02 -21.60 7.61
C GLN A 35 13.21 -21.40 6.09
N GLU A 36 14.09 -22.21 5.52
CA GLU A 36 14.10 -22.61 4.11
C GLU A 36 12.95 -23.60 3.83
N ASP A 37 12.62 -23.73 2.54
CA ASP A 37 11.67 -24.68 1.90
C ASP A 37 10.20 -24.23 1.98
N VAL A 38 9.46 -23.98 0.89
CA VAL A 38 9.40 -24.68 -0.40
C VAL A 38 8.96 -23.70 -1.49
N ILE A 39 9.61 -23.72 -2.66
CA ILE A 39 9.14 -23.05 -3.87
C ILE A 39 8.13 -23.97 -4.55
N GLU A 40 6.84 -23.66 -4.44
CA GLU A 40 5.81 -24.27 -5.28
C GLU A 40 5.47 -23.34 -6.43
N THR A 41 5.55 -23.90 -7.64
CA THR A 41 5.32 -23.21 -8.90
C THR A 41 3.83 -22.95 -9.07
N VAL A 42 3.38 -21.70 -8.85
CA VAL A 42 2.00 -21.30 -9.18
C VAL A 42 1.99 -20.62 -10.54
N LYS A 43 1.29 -21.27 -11.46
CA LYS A 43 1.02 -20.81 -12.81
C LYS A 43 0.13 -19.56 -12.78
N GLU A 44 0.49 -18.63 -13.64
CA GLU A 44 -0.30 -17.48 -14.06
C GLU A 44 -1.59 -17.97 -14.71
N ASP A 45 -2.72 -17.82 -14.01
CA ASP A 45 -4.05 -17.97 -14.60
C ASP A 45 -4.92 -16.82 -14.08
N SER A 46 -4.92 -15.74 -14.86
CA SER A 46 -5.80 -14.59 -14.71
C SER A 46 -7.24 -15.06 -14.94
N LYS A 47 -7.93 -15.41 -13.86
CA LYS A 47 -9.37 -15.69 -13.90
C LYS A 47 -10.11 -14.62 -13.12
N GLU A 48 -10.49 -13.56 -13.83
CA GLU A 48 -11.59 -12.70 -13.42
C GLU A 48 -12.85 -13.57 -13.38
N THR A 49 -13.31 -13.90 -12.19
CA THR A 49 -14.64 -14.45 -11.96
C THR A 49 -15.23 -13.64 -10.83
N ALA A 50 -16.08 -12.66 -11.16
CA ALA A 50 -17.01 -12.09 -10.21
C ALA A 50 -18.27 -12.95 -10.23
N PRO A 51 -18.51 -13.84 -9.25
CA PRO A 51 -19.84 -14.35 -9.00
C PRO A 51 -20.61 -13.29 -8.22
N ALA A 52 -21.61 -12.69 -8.88
CA ALA A 52 -22.71 -12.05 -8.19
C ALA A 52 -23.53 -13.13 -7.48
N ASN A 53 -23.16 -13.50 -6.25
CA ASN A 53 -23.99 -14.28 -5.35
C ASN A 53 -23.90 -13.68 -3.94
N ASP A 54 -24.99 -13.01 -3.58
CA ASP A 54 -25.31 -12.29 -2.35
C ASP A 54 -25.58 -13.27 -1.18
N GLU A 55 -24.59 -14.08 -0.79
CA GLU A 55 -24.68 -14.88 0.46
C GLU A 55 -23.42 -14.84 1.33
N GLY A 56 -22.66 -13.76 1.23
CA GLY A 56 -21.68 -13.38 2.26
C GLY A 56 -22.36 -12.55 3.35
N THR A 57 -23.22 -13.14 4.18
CA THR A 57 -23.90 -12.45 5.29
C THR A 57 -22.98 -12.21 6.51
N GLY A 58 -21.67 -12.44 6.37
CA GLY A 58 -20.67 -12.14 7.38
C GLY A 58 -20.58 -10.63 7.55
N LYS A 59 -20.92 -10.14 8.75
CA LYS A 59 -20.75 -8.73 9.09
C LYS A 59 -19.27 -8.34 8.87
N ILE A 60 -19.01 -7.47 7.90
CA ILE A 60 -17.68 -6.90 7.65
C ILE A 60 -17.17 -6.18 8.92
N SER A 61 -15.89 -6.38 9.25
CA SER A 61 -15.23 -5.82 10.43
C SER A 61 -13.97 -5.05 10.03
N VAL A 62 -14.12 -3.75 9.78
CA VAL A 62 -12.99 -2.89 9.38
C VAL A 62 -12.14 -2.52 10.60
N ASP A 63 -11.24 -3.42 11.01
CA ASP A 63 -10.36 -3.24 12.17
C ASP A 63 -8.86 -3.14 11.82
N GLY A 64 -8.52 -3.26 10.53
CA GLY A 64 -7.15 -3.17 10.02
C GLY A 64 -6.45 -4.51 9.83
N THR A 65 -7.09 -5.63 10.21
CA THR A 65 -6.69 -6.99 9.84
C THR A 65 -7.68 -7.52 8.81
N ILE A 66 -7.20 -8.26 7.80
CA ILE A 66 -8.07 -8.90 6.80
C ILE A 66 -8.11 -10.39 7.09
N ASP A 67 -9.30 -10.89 7.42
CA ASP A 67 -9.55 -12.33 7.58
C ASP A 67 -9.92 -13.00 6.25
N GLU A 68 -9.66 -14.30 6.13
CA GLU A 68 -9.87 -15.08 4.89
C GLU A 68 -11.32 -15.02 4.36
N SER A 69 -12.30 -14.79 5.22
CA SER A 69 -13.73 -14.75 4.90
C SER A 69 -14.37 -13.37 5.05
N GLU A 70 -13.57 -12.33 5.29
CA GLU A 70 -14.12 -10.98 5.46
C GLU A 70 -14.64 -10.40 4.15
N TYR A 71 -13.88 -10.55 3.05
CA TYR A 71 -14.28 -10.03 1.74
C TYR A 71 -14.55 -11.17 0.77
N LEU A 72 -15.63 -11.05 0.00
CA LEU A 72 -16.00 -12.06 -1.00
C LEU A 72 -15.10 -12.06 -2.24
N ASN A 73 -14.50 -10.91 -2.55
CA ASN A 73 -13.72 -10.73 -3.76
C ASN A 73 -12.32 -10.20 -3.44
N SER A 74 -11.35 -10.56 -4.28
CA SER A 74 -10.02 -9.99 -4.24
C SER A 74 -9.38 -9.92 -5.63
N TYR A 75 -8.43 -9.00 -5.78
CA TYR A 75 -7.61 -8.81 -6.96
C TYR A 75 -6.18 -8.57 -6.53
N ASN A 76 -5.25 -9.36 -7.08
CA ASN A 76 -3.83 -9.24 -6.81
C ASN A 76 -3.14 -8.65 -8.03
N ASP A 77 -2.58 -7.45 -7.88
CA ASP A 77 -1.72 -6.83 -8.88
C ASP A 77 -0.27 -7.26 -8.62
N SER A 78 0.17 -8.30 -9.33
CA SER A 78 1.53 -8.83 -9.24
C SER A 78 2.62 -7.80 -9.58
N SER A 79 2.30 -6.75 -10.34
CA SER A 79 3.29 -5.73 -10.74
C SER A 79 3.63 -4.76 -9.61
N THR A 80 2.65 -4.44 -8.77
CA THR A 80 2.80 -3.53 -7.62
C THR A 80 2.89 -4.26 -6.28
N GLY A 81 2.48 -5.54 -6.23
CA GLY A 81 2.35 -6.31 -5.00
C GLY A 81 1.19 -5.86 -4.12
N LEU A 82 0.23 -5.10 -4.68
CA LEU A 82 -1.00 -4.67 -4.02
C LEU A 82 -2.07 -5.76 -4.16
N ILE A 83 -2.79 -5.99 -3.08
CA ILE A 83 -3.99 -6.84 -3.07
C ILE A 83 -5.18 -5.98 -2.65
N LEU A 84 -6.15 -5.90 -3.54
CA LEU A 84 -7.43 -5.25 -3.30
C LEU A 84 -8.44 -6.31 -2.87
N HIS A 85 -9.10 -6.12 -1.74
CA HIS A 85 -10.22 -6.93 -1.27
C HIS A 85 -11.47 -6.08 -1.31
N TRP A 86 -12.59 -6.64 -1.77
CA TRP A 86 -13.87 -5.93 -1.73
C TRP A 86 -15.06 -6.83 -1.50
N HIS A 87 -16.06 -6.23 -0.85
CA HIS A 87 -17.39 -6.78 -0.71
C HIS A 87 -18.37 -5.61 -0.85
N ASN A 88 -19.50 -5.85 -1.50
CA ASN A 88 -20.55 -4.86 -1.59
C ASN A 88 -21.86 -5.49 -1.11
N ASP A 89 -22.60 -4.73 -0.32
CA ASP A 89 -23.99 -5.04 0.00
C ASP A 89 -24.92 -4.15 -0.86
N ASN A 90 -26.20 -4.06 -0.48
CA ASN A 90 -27.18 -3.24 -1.19
C ASN A 90 -26.96 -1.72 -1.10
N SER A 91 -26.02 -1.25 -0.28
CA SER A 91 -25.84 0.18 0.03
C SER A 91 -24.39 0.62 0.16
N ASN A 92 -23.47 -0.29 0.49
CA ASN A 92 -22.08 0.02 0.81
C ASN A 92 -21.13 -0.84 -0.01
N LEU A 93 -20.02 -0.22 -0.41
CA LEU A 93 -18.82 -0.90 -0.89
C LEU A 93 -17.78 -0.87 0.22
N TYR A 94 -17.39 -2.05 0.70
CA TYR A 94 -16.32 -2.26 1.67
C TYR A 94 -15.04 -2.63 0.93
N ILE A 95 -13.93 -1.98 1.28
CA ILE A 95 -12.64 -2.14 0.60
C ILE A 95 -11.54 -2.36 1.63
N GLY A 96 -10.75 -3.41 1.43
CA GLY A 96 -9.47 -3.62 2.08
C GLY A 96 -8.32 -3.46 1.08
N LEU A 97 -7.29 -2.68 1.42
CA LEU A 97 -6.09 -2.53 0.59
C LEU A 97 -4.89 -3.07 1.36
N GLN A 98 -4.29 -4.14 0.85
CA GLN A 98 -3.12 -4.79 1.42
C GLN A 98 -1.89 -4.55 0.53
N SER A 99 -0.75 -4.27 1.14
CA SER A 99 0.53 -4.10 0.46
C SER A 99 1.62 -4.82 1.25
N LYS A 100 2.52 -5.52 0.54
CA LYS A 100 3.78 -6.03 1.14
C LYS A 100 4.88 -4.97 1.20
N ASN A 101 4.68 -3.84 0.53
CA ASN A 101 5.66 -2.78 0.37
C ASN A 101 5.46 -1.68 1.42
N ASN A 102 6.56 -1.14 1.91
CA ASN A 102 6.56 0.04 2.78
C ASN A 102 6.37 1.31 1.95
N GLY A 103 5.59 2.26 2.46
CA GLY A 103 5.37 3.57 1.83
C GLY A 103 3.89 3.96 1.80
N TRP A 104 3.52 4.73 0.77
CA TRP A 104 2.16 5.20 0.56
C TRP A 104 1.50 4.38 -0.54
N ALA A 105 0.27 3.93 -0.29
CA ALA A 105 -0.60 3.33 -1.28
C ALA A 105 -1.85 4.18 -1.44
N SER A 106 -2.39 4.28 -2.65
CA SER A 106 -3.59 5.05 -2.95
C SER A 106 -4.47 4.28 -3.92
N ILE A 107 -5.79 4.41 -3.74
CA ILE A 107 -6.82 3.90 -4.64
C ILE A 107 -7.70 5.06 -5.09
N GLY A 108 -8.10 5.04 -6.37
CA GLY A 108 -9.01 6.03 -6.96
C GLY A 108 -10.23 5.34 -7.54
N PHE A 109 -11.39 5.95 -7.36
CA PHE A 109 -12.65 5.49 -7.94
C PHE A 109 -13.14 6.51 -8.96
N ASP A 110 -13.42 6.04 -10.17
CA ASP A 110 -14.02 6.85 -11.24
C ASP A 110 -15.40 6.28 -11.58
N PRO A 111 -16.47 6.75 -10.91
CA PRO A 111 -17.82 6.22 -11.14
C PRO A 111 -18.33 6.65 -12.51
N GLU A 112 -18.63 5.69 -13.38
CA GLU A 112 -19.22 5.96 -14.70
C GLU A 112 -20.64 6.55 -14.59
N LYS A 113 -21.34 6.28 -13.48
CA LYS A 113 -22.69 6.77 -13.22
C LYS A 113 -22.90 7.01 -11.73
N ALA A 114 -23.07 8.28 -11.36
CA ALA A 114 -23.59 8.66 -10.06
C ALA A 114 -25.12 8.49 -10.05
N MET A 115 -25.66 7.93 -8.96
CA MET A 115 -27.11 7.77 -8.74
C MET A 115 -27.80 9.11 -8.52
#